data_AF-A0A1V6AYK6-F1
#
_entry.id   AF-A0A1V6AYK6-F1
#
_cell.length_a   1.000
_cell.length_b   1.000
_cell.length_c   1.000
_cell.angle_alpha   90.00
_cell.angle_beta   90.00
_cell.angle_gamma   90.00
#
_symmetry.space_group_name_H-M   'P 1'
#
loop_
_entity.id
_entity.type
_entity.pdbx_description
1 polymer ?
#
loop_
_entity_poly.entity_id
_entity_poly.type
_entity_poly.pdbx_seq_one_letter_code
_entity_poly.pdbx_strand_id
1 'polypeptide(L)'
;MSCRRVERCLLAAFDRDLSAPDRRSMERHLAECPACRKRAEAHAEIRRRLSGSAVPEPLPRFWERLESRMTASGPALPAAWARLWAEAIPISLSLIAGFVLATLFLFPSSRSSDLSGSEALLLTEGNPIAETRAIIEEGRRDVRDLTVLFAADEQPAGKR
;
A
#
# COMPACT_ATOMS: atom_id res chain seq x y z
N MET A 1 0.34 12.36 17.10
CA MET A 1 0.40 11.18 17.99
C MET A 1 -0.31 11.53 19.29
N SER A 2 -1.02 10.62 19.96
CA SER A 2 -1.70 10.93 21.23
C SER A 2 -0.78 10.77 22.44
N CYS A 3 -1.02 11.52 23.52
CA CYS A 3 -0.20 11.46 24.75
C CYS A 3 -0.10 10.03 25.31
N ARG A 4 -1.22 9.28 25.29
CA ARG A 4 -1.27 7.87 25.73
C ARG A 4 -0.42 6.93 24.86
N ARG A 5 -0.22 7.25 23.58
CA ARG A 5 0.68 6.47 22.71
C ARG A 5 2.14 6.80 23.00
N VAL A 6 2.46 8.07 23.27
CA VAL A 6 3.82 8.48 23.65
C VAL A 6 4.25 7.85 24.96
N GLU A 7 3.37 7.80 25.95
CA GLU A 7 3.64 7.10 27.22
C GLU A 7 3.99 5.63 27.02
N ARG A 8 3.26 4.92 26.15
CA ARG A 8 3.61 3.54 25.77
C ARG A 8 4.94 3.45 25.05
N CYS A 9 5.27 4.41 24.18
CA CYS A 9 6.56 4.43 23.50
C CYS A 9 7.72 4.73 24.47
N LEU A 10 7.53 5.62 25.45
CA LEU A 10 8.53 5.92 26.49
C LEU A 10 8.84 4.68 27.34
N LEU A 11 7.81 3.91 27.73
CA LEU A 11 7.99 2.64 28.43
C LEU A 11 8.65 1.58 27.53
N ALA A 12 8.19 1.45 26.29
CA ALA A 12 8.77 0.49 25.35
C ALA A 12 10.25 0.77 25.04
N ALA A 13 10.65 2.05 24.99
CA ALA A 13 12.04 2.47 24.81
C ALA A 13 12.96 2.10 25.98
N PHE A 14 12.40 1.62 27.10
CA PHE A 14 13.15 1.15 28.25
C PHE A 14 13.69 -0.27 28.06
N ASP A 15 12.87 -1.15 27.49
CA ASP A 15 13.20 -2.57 27.35
C ASP A 15 13.71 -2.94 25.96
N ARG A 16 13.31 -2.18 24.94
CA ARG A 16 13.61 -2.47 23.53
C ARG A 16 13.86 -1.21 22.72
N ASP A 17 14.53 -1.37 21.59
CA ASP A 17 14.65 -0.30 20.63
C ASP A 17 13.30 -0.01 19.96
N LEU A 18 12.98 1.29 19.87
CA LEU A 18 11.82 1.75 19.12
C LEU A 18 12.14 1.75 17.63
N SER A 19 11.12 1.44 16.81
CA SER A 19 11.21 1.61 15.38
C SER A 19 11.52 3.08 15.03
N ALA A 20 12.33 3.29 13.97
CA ALA A 20 12.66 4.64 13.49
C ALA A 20 11.42 5.57 13.28
N PRO A 21 10.28 5.10 12.73
CA PRO A 21 9.09 5.96 12.60
C PRO A 21 8.45 6.29 13.95
N ASP A 22 8.36 5.33 14.89
CA ASP A 22 7.78 5.59 16.21
C ASP A 22 8.67 6.56 17.02
N ARG A 23 9.99 6.44 16.91
CA ARG A 23 10.94 7.37 17.55
C ARG A 23 10.74 8.80 17.05
N ARG A 24 10.69 9.03 15.74
CA ARG A 24 10.46 10.36 15.15
C ARG A 24 9.10 10.96 15.55
N SER A 25 8.06 10.12 15.58
CA SER A 25 6.71 10.54 15.97
C SER A 25 6.65 10.94 17.45
N MET A 26 7.34 10.19 18.31
CA MET A 26 7.49 10.49 19.73
C MET A 26 8.25 11.79 19.97
N GLU A 27 9.41 11.97 19.32
CA GLU A 27 10.24 13.18 19.44
C GLU A 27 9.47 14.44 19.03
N ARG A 28 8.72 14.38 17.92
CA ARG A 28 7.85 15.49 17.49
C ARG A 28 6.81 15.85 18.55
N HIS A 29 6.17 14.85 19.13
CA HIS A 29 5.16 15.10 20.18
C HIS A 29 5.77 15.65 21.47
N LEU A 30 7.00 15.27 21.83
CA LEU A 30 7.71 15.83 22.99
C LEU A 30 8.11 17.31 22.78
N ALA A 31 8.32 17.73 21.53
CA ALA A 31 8.53 19.13 21.18
C ALA A 31 7.25 19.96 21.38
N GLU A 32 6.09 19.39 21.05
CA GLU A 32 4.79 20.08 21.11
C GLU A 32 4.12 20.02 22.50
N CYS A 33 4.31 18.95 23.27
CA CYS A 33 3.59 18.70 24.53
C CYS A 33 4.51 18.77 25.77
N PRO A 34 4.39 19.80 26.63
CA PRO A 34 5.21 19.94 27.83
C PRO A 34 4.93 18.87 28.90
N ALA A 35 3.68 18.38 28.98
CA ALA A 35 3.32 17.32 29.94
C ALA A 35 4.04 16.00 29.62
N CYS A 36 4.10 15.62 28.33
CA CYS A 36 4.83 14.43 27.89
C CYS A 36 6.34 14.60 28.05
N ARG A 37 6.88 15.82 27.87
CA ARG A 37 8.29 16.13 28.11
C ARG A 37 8.70 15.90 29.56
N LYS A 38 7.93 16.42 30.51
CA LYS A 38 8.17 16.22 31.96
C LYS A 38 8.17 14.73 32.34
N ARG A 39 7.28 13.93 31.73
CA ARG A 39 7.27 12.48 31.92
C ARG A 39 8.53 11.82 31.36
N ALA A 40 8.95 12.19 30.15
CA ALA A 40 10.18 11.66 29.54
C ALA A 40 11.42 11.96 30.40
N GLU A 41 11.52 13.16 30.95
CA GLU A 41 12.59 13.55 31.89
C GLU A 41 12.57 12.69 33.16
N ALA A 42 11.40 12.44 33.75
CA ALA A 42 11.26 11.55 34.90
C ALA A 42 11.71 10.11 34.59
N HIS A 43 11.36 9.59 33.40
CA HIS A 43 11.85 8.27 32.96
C HIS A 43 13.37 8.24 32.76
N ALA A 44 13.96 9.31 32.21
CA ALA A 44 15.40 9.42 32.05
C ALA A 44 16.15 9.48 33.39
N GLU A 45 15.58 10.19 34.38
CA GLU A 45 16.10 10.24 35.75
C GLU A 45 16.15 8.84 36.38
N ILE A 46 15.06 8.07 36.26
CA ILE A 46 14.99 6.69 36.77
C ILE A 46 16.07 5.83 36.10
N ARG A 47 16.21 5.91 34.77
CA ARG A 47 17.25 5.17 34.03
C ARG A 47 18.65 5.50 34.56
N ARG A 48 18.96 6.80 34.75
CA ARG A 48 20.26 7.25 35.22
C ARG A 48 20.60 6.69 36.61
N ARG A 49 19.61 6.66 37.51
CA ARG A 49 19.78 6.09 38.85
C ARG A 49 20.02 4.58 38.82
N LEU A 50 19.34 3.86 37.93
CA LEU A 50 19.52 2.42 37.76
C LEU A 50 20.86 2.06 37.10
N SER A 51 21.36 2.88 36.18
CA SER A 51 22.64 2.63 35.50
C SER A 51 23.88 2.79 36.40
N GLY A 52 23.72 3.31 37.62
CA GLY A 52 24.83 3.58 38.53
C GLY A 52 25.37 2.38 39.30
N SER A 53 24.73 1.20 39.20
CA SER A 53 25.27 -0.01 39.83
C SER A 53 26.45 -0.53 39.02
N ALA A 54 27.60 -0.76 39.67
CA ALA A 54 28.72 -1.48 39.08
C ALA A 54 28.22 -2.81 38.52
N VAL A 55 28.22 -2.94 37.19
CA VAL A 55 27.85 -4.18 36.52
C VAL A 55 29.00 -5.16 36.81
N PRO A 56 28.74 -6.31 37.46
CA PRO A 56 29.78 -7.28 37.73
C PRO A 56 30.39 -7.76 36.41
N GLU A 57 31.71 -7.95 36.41
CA GLU A 57 32.44 -8.53 35.28
C GLU A 57 31.78 -9.88 34.91
N PRO A 58 31.46 -10.12 33.63
CA PRO A 58 30.95 -11.43 33.22
C PRO A 58 31.97 -12.52 33.52
N LEU A 59 31.49 -13.75 33.79
CA LEU A 59 32.38 -14.89 34.05
C LEU A 59 33.38 -15.08 32.89
N PRO A 60 34.59 -15.62 33.15
CA PRO A 60 35.53 -16.01 32.11
C PRO A 60 34.84 -16.87 31.03
N ARG A 61 35.15 -16.61 29.76
CA ARG A 61 34.59 -17.32 28.60
C ARG A 61 33.06 -17.21 28.45
N PHE A 62 32.42 -16.25 29.12
CA PHE A 62 31.00 -15.95 28.92
C PHE A 62 30.67 -15.70 27.44
N TRP A 63 31.49 -14.88 26.76
CA TRP A 63 31.27 -14.55 25.36
C TRP A 63 31.40 -15.76 24.43
N GLU A 64 32.36 -16.65 24.68
CA GLU A 64 32.50 -17.91 23.92
C GLU A 64 31.26 -18.83 24.08
N ARG A 65 30.73 -18.93 25.31
CA ARG A 65 29.48 -19.68 25.57
C ARG A 65 28.26 -19.01 24.97
N LEU A 66 28.24 -17.68 24.87
CA LEU A 66 27.13 -16.94 24.27
C LEU A 66 27.15 -17.06 22.75
N GLU A 67 28.31 -16.89 22.12
CA GLU A 67 28.48 -16.99 20.67
C GLU A 67 28.07 -18.36 20.14
N SER A 68 28.50 -19.43 20.81
CA SER A 68 28.11 -20.81 20.49
C SER A 68 26.60 -21.04 20.62
N ARG A 69 25.94 -20.44 21.61
CA ARG A 69 24.47 -20.52 21.75
C ARG A 69 23.73 -19.70 20.72
N MET A 70 24.24 -18.53 20.33
CA MET A 70 23.63 -17.68 19.31
C MET A 70 23.71 -18.33 17.92
N THR A 71 24.85 -18.93 17.57
CA THR A 71 24.99 -19.68 16.31
C THR A 71 24.18 -20.96 16.30
N ALA A 72 24.09 -21.69 17.41
CA ALA A 72 23.22 -22.86 17.54
C ALA A 72 21.71 -22.53 17.47
N SER A 73 21.33 -21.28 17.72
CA SER A 73 19.93 -20.81 17.71
C SER A 73 19.52 -20.12 16.41
N GLY A 74 20.31 -20.24 15.33
CA GLY A 74 19.89 -19.85 13.97
C GLY A 74 18.57 -20.55 13.57
N PRO A 75 17.84 -20.04 12.55
CA PRO A 75 16.53 -20.56 12.19
C PRO A 75 16.61 -22.08 12.05
N ALA A 76 15.90 -22.79 12.93
CA ALA A 76 15.90 -24.24 13.04
C ALA A 76 15.14 -24.89 11.86
N LEU A 77 15.38 -24.43 10.65
CA LEU A 77 15.13 -25.24 9.48
C LEU A 77 16.26 -26.27 9.46
N PRO A 78 15.97 -27.57 9.65
CA PRO A 78 17.00 -28.58 9.55
C PRO A 78 17.69 -28.38 8.20
N ALA A 79 19.03 -28.28 8.19
CA ALA A 79 19.80 -28.00 6.97
C ALA A 79 19.44 -28.94 5.80
N ALA A 80 18.95 -30.15 6.12
CA ALA A 80 18.35 -31.08 5.18
C ALA A 80 17.15 -30.50 4.41
N TRP A 81 16.21 -29.83 5.09
CA TRP A 81 15.07 -29.17 4.42
C TRP A 81 15.55 -28.07 3.47
N ALA A 82 16.41 -27.15 3.91
CA ALA A 82 16.93 -26.08 3.03
C ALA A 82 17.60 -26.63 1.76
N ARG A 83 18.29 -27.78 1.86
CA ARG A 83 18.93 -28.47 0.74
C ARG A 83 17.93 -29.14 -0.20
N LEU A 84 16.88 -29.80 0.32
CA LEU A 84 15.83 -30.40 -0.49
C LEU A 84 15.06 -29.35 -1.30
N TRP A 85 14.76 -28.18 -0.71
CA TRP A 85 14.08 -27.10 -1.43
C TRP A 85 14.99 -26.42 -2.46
N ALA A 86 16.31 -26.35 -2.22
CA ALA A 86 17.27 -25.81 -3.19
C ALA A 86 17.40 -26.69 -4.45
N GLU A 87 17.35 -28.02 -4.32
CA GLU A 87 17.38 -28.96 -5.45
C GLU A 87 16.04 -28.99 -6.23
N ALA A 88 14.93 -28.55 -5.62
CA ALA A 88 13.62 -28.46 -6.29
C ALA A 88 13.47 -27.22 -7.18
N ILE A 89 14.27 -26.15 -6.95
CA ILE A 89 14.26 -24.91 -7.73
C ILE A 89 14.54 -25.15 -9.23
N PRO A 90 15.62 -25.85 -9.65
CA PRO A 90 15.90 -26.07 -11.07
C PRO A 90 14.83 -26.93 -11.76
N ILE A 91 14.27 -27.92 -11.06
CA ILE A 91 13.21 -28.79 -11.61
C ILE A 91 11.94 -27.99 -11.87
N SER A 92 11.56 -27.11 -10.93
CA SER A 92 10.38 -26.24 -11.09
C SER A 92 10.54 -25.26 -12.26
N LEU A 93 11.72 -24.68 -12.45
CA LEU A 93 12.03 -23.80 -13.58
C LEU A 93 11.96 -24.53 -14.92
N SER A 94 12.50 -25.75 -15.01
CA SER A 94 12.41 -26.56 -16.22
C SER A 94 10.98 -26.99 -16.55
N LEU A 95 10.16 -27.32 -15.55
CA LEU A 95 8.74 -27.65 -15.76
C LEU A 95 7.95 -26.43 -16.24
N ILE A 96 8.17 -25.25 -15.65
CA ILE A 96 7.51 -24.00 -16.08
C ILE A 96 7.96 -23.63 -17.50
N ALA A 97 9.26 -23.67 -17.79
CA ALA A 97 9.77 -23.38 -19.13
C ALA A 97 9.25 -24.37 -20.18
N GLY A 98 9.21 -25.66 -19.84
CA GLY A 98 8.62 -26.69 -20.69
C GLY A 98 7.14 -26.49 -20.92
N PHE A 99 6.38 -26.11 -19.89
CA PHE A 99 4.96 -25.80 -20.00
C PHE A 99 4.71 -24.56 -20.88
N VAL A 100 5.45 -23.48 -20.66
CA VAL A 100 5.38 -22.26 -21.49
C VAL A 100 5.72 -22.59 -22.95
N LEU A 101 6.80 -23.33 -23.19
CA LEU A 101 7.19 -23.74 -24.54
C LEU A 101 6.15 -24.64 -25.19
N ALA A 102 5.61 -25.62 -24.45
CA ALA A 102 4.55 -26.50 -24.92
C ALA A 102 3.28 -25.70 -25.25
N THR A 103 2.87 -24.74 -24.41
CA THR A 103 1.72 -23.89 -24.71
C THR A 103 1.95 -23.01 -25.95
N LEU A 104 3.16 -22.46 -26.14
CA LEU A 104 3.54 -21.73 -27.35
C LEU A 104 3.53 -22.60 -28.60
N PHE A 105 3.92 -23.87 -28.47
CA PHE A 105 4.05 -24.81 -29.58
C PHE A 105 2.73 -25.53 -29.92
N LEU A 106 1.86 -25.76 -28.93
CA LEU A 106 0.54 -26.35 -29.08
C LEU A 106 -0.52 -25.31 -29.45
N PHE A 107 -0.30 -24.03 -29.14
CA PHE A 107 -1.14 -22.91 -29.59
C PHE A 107 -0.40 -21.94 -30.53
N PRO A 108 0.12 -22.37 -31.70
CA PRO A 108 0.72 -21.47 -32.67
C PRO A 108 -0.30 -20.57 -33.41
N SER A 109 -1.57 -20.53 -32.97
CA SER A 109 -2.70 -19.93 -33.71
C SER A 109 -3.48 -18.81 -32.99
N SER A 110 -3.02 -18.26 -31.86
CA SER A 110 -3.67 -17.06 -31.28
C SER A 110 -3.12 -15.72 -31.80
N ARG A 111 -2.15 -15.75 -32.74
CA ARG A 111 -1.66 -14.54 -33.43
C ARG A 111 -2.60 -14.03 -34.54
N SER A 112 -3.67 -14.76 -34.81
CA SER A 112 -4.88 -14.24 -35.45
C SER A 112 -6.03 -14.51 -34.50
N SER A 113 -6.12 -13.70 -33.45
CA SER A 113 -7.38 -13.60 -32.72
C SER A 113 -8.37 -13.02 -33.72
N ASP A 114 -9.22 -13.87 -34.30
CA ASP A 114 -10.49 -13.44 -34.87
C ASP A 114 -11.10 -12.48 -33.85
N LEU A 115 -11.17 -11.20 -34.23
CA LEU A 115 -11.86 -10.19 -33.45
C LEU A 115 -13.26 -10.74 -33.21
N SER A 116 -13.58 -11.06 -31.95
CA SER A 116 -14.91 -11.46 -31.53
C SER A 116 -15.89 -10.46 -32.15
N GLY A 117 -16.99 -10.91 -32.75
CA GLY A 117 -17.87 -10.06 -33.57
C GLY A 117 -18.30 -8.75 -32.91
N SER A 118 -18.25 -8.66 -31.57
CA SER A 118 -18.42 -7.42 -30.81
C SER A 118 -17.31 -6.37 -31.00
N GLU A 119 -16.03 -6.74 -31.15
CA GLU A 119 -14.93 -5.80 -31.43
C GLU A 119 -14.97 -5.29 -32.88
N ALA A 120 -15.37 -6.13 -33.83
CA ALA A 120 -15.57 -5.71 -35.22
C ALA A 120 -16.68 -4.66 -35.36
N LEU A 121 -17.77 -4.82 -34.59
CA LEU A 121 -18.88 -3.86 -34.51
C LEU A 121 -18.48 -2.54 -33.84
N LEU A 122 -17.65 -2.58 -32.78
CA LEU A 122 -17.18 -1.37 -32.11
C LEU A 122 -16.24 -0.51 -32.96
N LEU A 123 -15.51 -1.13 -33.90
CA LEU A 123 -14.50 -0.45 -34.70
C LEU A 123 -14.94 -0.13 -36.13
N THR A 124 -15.94 -0.83 -36.67
CA THR A 124 -16.24 -0.78 -38.12
C THR A 124 -17.61 -0.18 -38.45
N GLU A 125 -18.59 -0.13 -37.54
CA GLU A 125 -19.91 0.42 -37.86
C GLU A 125 -20.16 1.79 -37.20
N GLY A 126 -20.11 2.83 -38.03
CA GLY A 126 -20.91 4.06 -37.94
C GLY A 126 -20.88 4.78 -36.60
N ASN A 127 -20.02 5.79 -36.47
CA ASN A 127 -19.97 6.73 -35.35
C ASN A 127 -21.39 7.09 -34.83
N PRO A 128 -21.88 6.48 -33.73
CA PRO A 128 -23.24 6.68 -33.24
C PRO A 128 -23.44 8.10 -32.67
N ILE A 129 -22.34 8.83 -32.50
CA ILE A 129 -22.35 10.25 -32.14
C ILE A 129 -22.89 11.11 -33.30
N ALA A 130 -22.76 10.66 -34.56
CA ALA A 130 -23.26 11.41 -35.71
C ALA A 130 -24.80 11.39 -35.78
N GLU A 131 -25.45 10.23 -35.60
CA GLU A 131 -26.92 10.13 -35.57
C GLU A 131 -27.51 10.81 -34.34
N THR A 132 -26.89 10.64 -33.17
CA THR A 132 -27.36 11.30 -31.95
C THR A 132 -27.22 12.82 -32.01
N ARG A 133 -26.26 13.38 -32.76
CA ARG A 133 -26.14 14.82 -32.98
C ARG A 133 -27.35 15.41 -33.70
N ALA A 134 -27.91 14.73 -34.70
CA ALA A 134 -29.10 15.21 -35.40
C ALA A 134 -30.32 15.26 -34.46
N ILE A 135 -30.52 14.23 -33.63
CA ILE A 135 -31.60 14.18 -32.64
C ILE A 135 -31.45 15.27 -31.57
N ILE A 136 -30.21 15.52 -31.11
CA ILE A 136 -29.92 16.56 -30.12
C ILE A 136 -30.13 17.96 -30.70
N GLU A 137 -29.80 18.19 -31.98
CA GLU A 137 -30.05 19.47 -32.63
C GLU A 137 -31.54 19.73 -32.88
N GLU A 138 -32.31 18.71 -33.25
CA GLU A 138 -33.76 18.81 -33.40
C GLU A 138 -34.42 19.16 -32.06
N GLY A 139 -34.08 18.45 -30.98
CA GLY A 139 -34.60 18.76 -29.64
C GLY A 139 -34.17 20.14 -29.11
N ARG A 140 -32.98 20.63 -29.49
CA ARG A 140 -32.55 22.00 -29.16
C ARG A 140 -33.36 23.06 -29.92
N ARG A 141 -33.84 22.74 -31.12
CA ARG A 141 -34.68 23.62 -31.94
C ARG A 141 -36.06 23.79 -31.32
N ASP A 142 -36.68 22.69 -30.88
CA ASP A 142 -37.98 22.69 -30.19
C ASP A 142 -37.95 23.51 -28.89
N VAL A 143 -36.91 23.33 -28.08
CA VAL A 143 -36.77 24.10 -26.81
C VAL A 143 -36.65 25.60 -27.08
N ARG A 144 -35.96 25.99 -28.16
CA ARG A 144 -35.87 27.42 -28.56
C ARG A 144 -37.22 27.96 -28.99
N ASP A 145 -37.97 27.21 -29.80
CA ASP A 145 -39.27 27.65 -30.29
C ASP A 145 -40.28 27.79 -29.13
N LEU A 146 -40.27 26.83 -28.21
CA LEU A 146 -41.06 26.89 -26.98
C LEU A 146 -40.69 28.12 -26.13
N THR A 147 -39.40 28.45 -26.02
CA THR A 147 -38.92 29.64 -25.29
C THR A 147 -39.40 30.94 -25.93
N VAL A 148 -39.47 31.02 -27.26
CA VAL A 148 -39.97 32.21 -27.98
C VAL A 148 -41.49 32.36 -27.78
N LEU A 149 -42.24 31.26 -27.80
CA LEU A 149 -43.68 31.25 -27.50
C LEU A 149 -43.97 31.75 -26.08
N PHE A 150 -43.23 31.30 -25.07
CA PHE A 150 -43.41 31.78 -23.70
C PHE A 150 -42.91 33.22 -23.50
N ALA A 151 -41.87 33.65 -24.21
CA ALA A 151 -41.41 35.05 -24.16
C ALA A 151 -42.38 36.02 -24.87
N ALA A 152 -43.16 35.54 -25.85
CA ALA A 152 -44.18 36.35 -26.52
C ALA A 152 -45.44 36.56 -25.67
N ASP A 153 -45.73 35.65 -24.74
CA ASP A 153 -46.88 35.74 -23.81
C ASP A 153 -46.63 36.71 -22.63
N GLU A 154 -45.37 37.08 -22.38
CA GLU A 154 -45.02 38.10 -21.36
C GLU A 154 -45.13 39.55 -21.85
N GLN A 155 -45.96 39.86 -22.85
CA GLN A 155 -46.33 41.26 -23.12
C GLN A 155 -47.33 41.74 -22.06
N PRO A 156 -46.97 42.71 -21.18
CA PRO A 156 -47.91 43.23 -20.20
C PRO A 156 -49.02 43.98 -20.93
N ALA A 157 -50.26 43.49 -20.74
CA ALA A 157 -51.47 44.19 -21.08
C ALA A 157 -51.42 45.64 -20.55
N GLY A 158 -51.78 46.57 -21.42
CA GLY A 158 -51.44 47.99 -21.32
C GLY A 158 -51.93 48.74 -20.08
N LYS A 159 -51.53 50.02 -20.01
CA LYS A 159 -52.36 51.08 -19.43
C LYS A 159 -52.17 52.38 -20.20
N ARG A 160 -53.33 52.99 -20.48
CA ARG A 160 -53.59 54.29 -21.08
C ARG A 160 -52.92 55.43 -20.33
#